data_AF-A0A066RV69-F1
#
_entry.id   AF-A0A066RV69-F1
#
_cell.length_a   1.000
_cell.length_b   1.000
_cell.length_c   1.000
_cell.angle_alpha   90.00
_cell.angle_beta   90.00
_cell.angle_gamma   90.00
#
_symmetry.space_group_name_H-M   'P 1'
#
loop_
_entity.id
_entity.type
_entity.pdbx_description
1 polymer ?
#
loop_
_entity_poly.entity_id
_entity_poly.type
_entity_poly.pdbx_seq_one_letter_code
_entity_poly.pdbx_strand_id
1 'polypeptide(L)'
;MKVTVSPHAAQEGTLRIWLRRIPVSSQIIYAFRSGHPHNRNEPVSQAFIYGRGEGSSASEHVMLLFRPGENIQPFQVGEELTLKVRDEKTGHYQEIELDVTHIE
;
A
#
# COMPACT_ATOMS: atom_id res chain seq x y z
N MET A 1 -4.66 5.25 8.55
CA MET A 1 -5.41 3.97 8.66
C MET A 1 -4.56 2.99 9.46
N LYS A 2 -5.15 2.09 10.25
CA LYS A 2 -4.40 1.08 11.01
C LYS A 2 -4.49 -0.27 10.31
N VAL A 3 -3.37 -1.01 10.26
CA VAL A 3 -3.30 -2.36 9.68
C VAL A 3 -2.63 -3.35 10.64
N THR A 4 -3.06 -4.61 10.56
CA THR A 4 -2.43 -5.75 11.21
C THR A 4 -1.80 -6.62 10.13
N VAL A 5 -0.57 -7.06 10.35
CA VAL A 5 0.22 -7.84 9.38
C VAL A 5 0.62 -9.16 10.02
N SER A 6 0.54 -10.27 9.31
CA SER A 6 1.01 -11.55 9.89
C SER A 6 2.54 -11.57 10.03
N PRO A 7 3.14 -12.38 10.93
CA PRO A 7 4.57 -12.36 11.19
C PRO A 7 5.37 -12.79 9.97
N HIS A 8 4.85 -13.78 9.24
CA HIS A 8 5.43 -14.23 7.97
C HIS A 8 5.40 -13.12 6.92
N ALA A 9 4.26 -12.43 6.76
CA ALA A 9 4.14 -11.35 5.78
C ALA A 9 5.02 -10.15 6.15
N ALA A 10 5.11 -9.81 7.44
CA ALA A 10 6.00 -8.77 7.93
C ALA A 10 7.47 -9.10 7.67
N GLN A 11 7.89 -10.34 7.96
CA GLN A 11 9.27 -10.80 7.71
C GLN A 11 9.63 -10.78 6.22
N GLU A 12 8.69 -11.16 5.36
CA GLU A 12 8.85 -11.12 3.90
C GLU A 12 8.62 -9.72 3.30
N GLY A 13 8.36 -8.67 4.10
CA GLY A 13 8.05 -7.33 3.58
C GLY A 13 6.82 -7.31 2.66
N THR A 14 5.89 -8.25 2.83
CA THR A 14 4.65 -8.37 2.06
C THR A 14 3.48 -7.75 2.82
N LEU A 15 2.69 -6.93 2.13
CA LEU A 15 1.54 -6.24 2.73
C LEU A 15 0.29 -6.42 1.87
N ARG A 16 -0.82 -6.84 2.51
CA ARG A 16 -2.13 -7.03 1.87
C ARG A 16 -3.10 -6.03 2.45
N ILE A 17 -3.66 -5.15 1.61
CA ILE A 17 -4.56 -4.10 2.06
C ILE A 17 -5.81 -4.05 1.20
N TRP A 18 -6.93 -3.91 1.87
CA TRP A 18 -8.20 -3.53 1.26
C TRP A 18 -8.35 -2.02 1.33
N LEU A 19 -8.27 -1.35 0.18
CA LEU A 19 -8.49 0.08 0.08
C LEU A 19 -9.87 0.37 -0.50
N ARG A 20 -10.52 1.41 0.04
CA ARG A 20 -11.80 1.90 -0.46
C ARG A 20 -11.64 3.10 -1.36
N ARG A 21 -12.53 3.24 -2.35
CA ARG A 21 -12.66 4.44 -3.20
C ARG A 21 -11.38 4.83 -3.95
N ILE A 22 -10.75 3.87 -4.63
CA ILE A 22 -9.60 4.16 -5.51
C ILE A 22 -10.10 4.63 -6.88
N PRO A 23 -9.57 5.75 -7.42
CA PRO A 23 -9.93 6.22 -8.75
C PRO A 23 -9.83 5.11 -9.80
N VAL A 24 -10.79 5.05 -10.72
CA VAL A 24 -10.84 4.02 -11.78
C VAL A 24 -9.62 4.09 -12.71
N SER A 25 -9.07 5.30 -12.86
CA SER A 25 -7.87 5.60 -13.63
C SER A 25 -6.58 5.06 -13.02
N SER A 26 -6.53 4.79 -11.71
CA SER A 26 -5.33 4.25 -11.06
C SER A 26 -5.09 2.81 -11.49
N GLN A 27 -3.85 2.47 -11.80
CA GLN A 27 -3.44 1.12 -12.20
C GLN A 27 -2.40 0.52 -11.23
N ILE A 28 -1.55 1.38 -10.67
CA ILE A 28 -0.45 1.02 -9.77
C ILE A 28 -0.49 1.96 -8.57
N ILE A 29 -0.20 1.41 -7.39
CA ILE A 29 -0.07 2.16 -6.14
C ILE A 29 1.30 1.89 -5.54
N TYR A 30 1.95 2.95 -5.10
CA TYR A 30 3.29 2.89 -4.53
C TYR A 30 3.21 3.08 -3.02
N ALA A 31 3.95 2.26 -2.28
CA ALA A 31 4.14 2.40 -0.84
C ALA A 31 5.51 3.02 -0.56
N PHE A 32 5.53 3.99 0.35
CA PHE A 32 6.72 4.68 0.82
C PHE A 32 6.86 4.49 2.33
N ARG A 33 8.08 4.36 2.83
CA ARG A 33 8.34 4.34 4.27
C ARG A 33 8.44 5.74 4.83
N SER A 34 7.65 6.00 5.86
CA SER A 34 7.47 7.33 6.45
C SER A 34 7.94 7.35 7.90
N GLY A 35 9.09 6.75 8.21
CA GLY A 35 9.55 6.63 9.60
C GLY A 35 11.07 6.54 9.79
N HIS A 36 11.81 6.23 8.72
CA HIS A 36 13.27 6.24 8.75
C HIS A 36 13.80 7.64 8.37
N PRO A 37 14.74 8.22 9.15
CA PRO A 37 15.24 9.58 8.92
C PRO A 37 15.98 9.77 7.60
N HIS A 38 16.29 8.69 6.86
CA HIS A 38 17.06 8.76 5.62
C HIS A 38 16.24 8.58 4.32
N ASN A 39 15.01 8.04 4.35
CA ASN A 39 14.37 7.51 3.12
C ASN A 39 12.89 7.91 2.91
N ARG A 40 12.47 9.12 3.29
CA ARG A 40 11.05 9.55 3.18
C ARG A 40 10.46 9.63 1.75
N ASN A 41 11.21 9.36 0.69
CA ASN A 41 10.74 9.49 -0.70
C ASN A 41 11.11 8.32 -1.63
N GLU A 42 11.65 7.21 -1.11
CA GLU A 42 11.93 6.03 -1.94
C GLU A 42 10.75 5.05 -1.89
N PRO A 43 10.21 4.61 -3.05
CA PRO A 43 9.16 3.60 -3.07
C PRO A 43 9.75 2.28 -2.61
N VAL A 44 9.22 1.74 -1.52
CA VAL A 44 9.67 0.46 -0.93
C VAL A 44 8.91 -0.73 -1.51
N SER A 45 7.74 -0.48 -2.10
CA SER A 45 6.94 -1.49 -2.75
C SER A 45 5.95 -0.87 -3.74
N GLN A 46 5.50 -1.67 -4.70
CA GLN A 46 4.41 -1.34 -5.60
C GLN A 46 3.38 -2.48 -5.62
N ALA A 47 2.11 -2.13 -5.74
CA ALA A 47 1.02 -3.07 -5.91
C ALA A 47 0.24 -2.75 -7.18
N PHE A 48 0.04 -3.79 -8.00
CA PHE A 48 -0.95 -3.76 -9.08
C PHE A 48 -2.33 -4.01 -8.48
N ILE A 49 -3.34 -3.32 -9.01
CA ILE A 49 -4.74 -3.57 -8.63
C ILE A 49 -5.15 -4.92 -9.24
N TYR A 50 -5.19 -5.97 -8.43
CA TYR A 50 -5.40 -7.36 -8.88
C TYR A 50 -6.86 -7.65 -9.30
N GLY A 51 -7.81 -6.82 -8.86
CA GLY A 51 -9.21 -6.94 -9.26
C GLY A 51 -10.04 -5.77 -8.76
N ARG A 52 -10.90 -5.26 -9.64
CA ARG A 52 -12.04 -4.40 -9.31
C ARG A 52 -13.24 -5.33 -9.51
N GLY A 53 -14.04 -5.61 -8.49
CA GLY A 53 -15.10 -6.62 -8.58
C GLY A 53 -15.94 -6.46 -9.85
N GLU A 54 -16.00 -7.51 -10.69
CA GLU A 54 -16.74 -7.48 -11.96
C GLU A 54 -18.24 -7.26 -11.69
N GLY A 55 -18.90 -6.42 -12.51
CA GLY A 55 -20.34 -6.14 -12.39
C GLY A 55 -20.74 -5.25 -11.21
N SER A 56 -19.78 -4.78 -10.42
CA SER A 56 -20.02 -3.82 -9.34
C SER A 56 -19.84 -2.39 -9.86
N SER A 57 -20.86 -1.53 -9.72
CA SER A 57 -20.69 -0.06 -9.85
C SER A 57 -19.64 0.49 -8.88
N ALA A 58 -19.32 -0.34 -7.89
CA ALA A 58 -18.49 -0.05 -6.77
C ALA A 58 -17.03 -0.40 -7.07
N SER A 59 -16.35 0.66 -7.49
CA SER A 59 -14.97 1.02 -7.15
C SER A 59 -14.71 1.09 -5.61
N GLU A 60 -15.42 0.27 -4.83
CA GLU A 60 -15.54 0.40 -3.37
C GLU A 60 -14.46 -0.35 -2.60
N HIS A 61 -13.90 -1.43 -3.14
CA HIS A 61 -12.81 -2.17 -2.51
C HIS A 61 -11.86 -2.73 -3.57
N VAL A 62 -10.58 -2.44 -3.42
CA VAL A 62 -9.51 -3.12 -4.15
C VAL A 62 -8.57 -3.80 -3.17
N MET A 63 -8.18 -5.03 -3.48
CA MET A 63 -7.11 -5.71 -2.77
C MET A 63 -5.79 -5.37 -3.44
N LEU A 64 -4.87 -4.86 -2.64
CA LEU A 64 -3.50 -4.59 -3.03
C LEU A 64 -2.58 -5.60 -2.37
N LEU A 65 -1.68 -6.16 -3.17
CA LEU A 65 -0.58 -6.98 -2.71
C LEU A 65 0.73 -6.22 -3.00
N PHE A 66 1.30 -5.65 -1.96
CA PHE A 66 2.63 -5.06 -1.98
C PHE A 66 3.64 -6.17 -1.71
N ARG A 67 4.57 -6.38 -2.64
CA ARG A 67 5.72 -7.27 -2.47
C ARG A 67 6.98 -6.43 -2.32
N PRO A 68 7.95 -6.83 -1.49
CA PRO A 68 9.22 -6.10 -1.42
C PRO A 68 9.91 -6.12 -2.79
N GLY A 69 10.70 -5.08 -3.09
CA GLY A 69 11.64 -5.10 -4.20
C GLY A 69 12.82 -6.06 -3.93
N GLU A 70 13.91 -5.92 -4.68
CA GLU A 70 15.12 -6.75 -4.52
C GLU A 70 15.73 -6.68 -3.11
N ASN A 71 15.48 -5.59 -2.37
CA ASN A 71 15.88 -5.43 -0.98
C ASN A 71 14.69 -5.67 -0.05
N ILE A 72 14.55 -6.91 0.40
CA ILE A 72 13.54 -7.30 1.40
C ILE A 72 13.85 -6.58 2.71
N GLN A 73 13.05 -5.56 3.06
CA GLN A 73 13.06 -4.98 4.39
C GLN A 73 11.80 -5.43 5.14
N PRO A 74 11.94 -6.10 6.28
CA PRO A 74 10.80 -6.49 7.10
C PRO A 74 9.99 -5.28 7.56
N PHE A 75 8.67 -5.43 7.68
CA PHE A 75 7.82 -4.44 8.35
C PHE A 75 7.93 -4.56 9.87
N GLN A 76 7.87 -3.42 10.56
CA GLN A 76 7.91 -3.37 12.02
C GLN A 76 6.64 -2.76 12.59
N VAL A 77 6.30 -3.12 13.83
CA VAL A 77 5.21 -2.45 14.57
C VAL A 77 5.60 -0.98 14.80
N GLY A 78 4.64 -0.07 14.62
CA GLY A 78 4.85 1.38 14.70
C GLY A 78 5.48 1.98 13.43
N GLU A 79 5.66 1.18 12.38
CA GLU A 79 6.08 1.69 11.08
C GLU A 79 4.91 2.39 10.38
N GLU A 80 5.16 3.61 9.91
CA GLU A 80 4.24 4.36 9.08
C GLU A 80 4.60 4.16 7.60
N LEU A 81 3.59 3.85 6.78
CA LEU A 81 3.69 3.76 5.34
C LEU A 81 2.76 4.78 4.70
N THR A 82 3.26 5.54 3.73
CA THR A 82 2.42 6.41 2.90
C THR A 82 2.19 5.74 1.56
N LEU A 83 0.92 5.45 1.25
CA LEU A 83 0.53 5.01 -0.08
C LEU A 83 0.23 6.21 -0.95
N LYS A 84 0.88 6.29 -2.12
CA LYS A 84 0.57 7.31 -3.13
C LYS A 84 -0.24 6.68 -4.25
N VAL A 85 -1.48 7.10 -4.35
CA VAL A 85 -2.44 6.68 -5.38
C VAL A 85 -2.52 7.78 -6.43
N ARG A 86 -2.05 7.50 -7.65
CA ARG A 86 -2.10 8.48 -8.75
C ARG A 86 -3.44 8.40 -9.47
N ASP A 87 -4.07 9.54 -9.67
CA ASP A 87 -5.16 9.68 -10.62
C ASP A 87 -4.59 10.05 -12.00
N GLU A 88 -4.61 9.11 -12.95
CA GLU A 88 -4.09 9.34 -14.30
C GLU A 88 -4.90 10.38 -15.10
N LYS A 89 -6.14 10.69 -14.70
CA LYS A 89 -6.95 11.73 -15.39
C LYS A 89 -6.52 13.14 -15.03
N THR A 90 -6.15 13.35 -13.77
CA THR A 90 -5.86 14.68 -13.22
C THR A 90 -4.38 14.89 -12.93
N GLY A 91 -3.59 13.80 -12.88
CA GLY A 91 -2.18 13.83 -12.48
C GLY A 91 -1.96 14.02 -10.98
N HIS A 92 -3.02 14.16 -10.18
CA HIS A 92 -2.92 14.34 -8.74
C HIS A 92 -2.62 13.03 -8.01
N TYR A 93 -1.92 13.15 -6.87
CA TYR A 93 -1.70 12.06 -5.94
C TYR A 93 -2.62 12.21 -4.75
N GLN A 94 -3.32 11.13 -4.41
CA GLN A 94 -3.94 10.96 -3.11
C GLN A 94 -2.97 10.19 -2.22
N GLU A 95 -2.71 10.73 -1.04
CA GLU A 95 -1.87 10.08 -0.04
C GLU A 95 -2.74 9.41 1.02
N ILE A 96 -2.42 8.15 1.35
CA ILE A 96 -3.08 7.37 2.39
C ILE A 96 -2.02 6.88 3.34
N GLU A 97 -2.07 7.36 4.57
CA GLU A 97 -1.17 6.91 5.64
C GLU A 97 -1.67 5.61 6.25
N LEU A 98 -0.75 4.68 6.47
CA LEU A 98 -0.96 3.40 7.11
C LEU A 98 -0.01 3.29 8.30
N ASP A 99 -0.56 2.84 9.41
CA ASP A 99 0.18 2.58 10.64
C ASP A 99 0.13 1.06 10.89
N VAL A 100 1.30 0.42 10.88
CA VAL A 100 1.45 -1.01 11.20
C VAL A 100 1.34 -1.16 12.70
N THR A 101 0.11 -1.34 13.17
CA THR A 101 -0.14 -1.28 14.62
C THR A 101 0.14 -2.58 15.35
N HIS A 102 0.04 -3.74 14.70
CA HIS A 102 0.27 -5.06 15.29
C HIS A 102 0.85 -6.04 14.25
N ILE A 103 1.69 -6.96 14.71
CA ILE A 103 2.15 -8.12 13.96
C ILE A 103 1.71 -9.38 14.73
N GLU A 104 0.76 -10.15 14.19
CA GLU A 104 0.13 -11.31 14.84
C GLU A 104 -0.05 -12.50 13.89
#